data_AF-A0A401IIN0-F1
#
_entry.id   AF-A0A401IIN0-F1
#
_cell.length_a   1.000
_cell.length_b   1.000
_cell.length_c   1.000
_cell.angle_alpha   90.00
_cell.angle_beta   90.00
_cell.angle_gamma   90.00
#
_symmetry.space_group_name_H-M   'P 1'
#
loop_
_entity.id
_entity.type
_entity.pdbx_description
1 polymer ?
#
loop_
_entity_poly.entity_id
_entity_poly.type
_entity_poly.pdbx_seq_one_letter_code
_entity_poly.pdbx_strand_id
1 'polypeptide(L)' 'MFCNIIEDTVSHLMKLMEPATVLSITIAAILVVITGFAIYTAFGPPATQLDDPFEDHED' A
#
# COMPACT_ATOMS: atom_id res chain seq x y z
N MET A 1 12.68 -15.77 -36.99
CA MET A 1 12.99 -16.85 -36.03
C MET A 1 13.53 -16.30 -34.71
N PHE A 2 14.58 -15.47 -34.72
CA PHE A 2 15.08 -14.80 -33.50
C PHE A 2 14.11 -13.76 -32.89
N CYS A 3 13.32 -13.05 -33.71
CA CYS A 3 12.32 -12.08 -33.23
C CYS A 3 11.23 -12.74 -32.35
N ASN A 4 10.72 -13.89 -32.79
CA ASN A 4 9.68 -14.64 -32.07
C ASN A 4 10.18 -15.20 -30.74
N ILE A 5 11.47 -15.53 -30.62
CA ILE A 5 12.07 -16.00 -29.35
C ILE A 5 12.12 -14.86 -28.32
N ILE A 6 12.39 -13.63 -28.76
CA ILE A 6 12.40 -12.45 -27.88
C ILE A 6 10.98 -12.14 -27.43
N GLU A 7 9.99 -12.14 -28.33
CA GLU A 7 8.59 -11.93 -27.95
C GLU A 7 8.06 -13.02 -27.01
N ASP A 8 8.38 -14.30 -27.24
CA ASP A 8 7.99 -15.39 -26.33
C ASP A 8 8.70 -15.32 -24.98
N THR A 9 9.97 -14.90 -24.95
CA THR A 9 10.71 -14.72 -23.70
C THR A 9 10.19 -13.51 -22.92
N VAL A 10 9.86 -12.42 -23.61
CA VAL A 10 9.23 -11.22 -23.00
C VAL A 10 7.80 -11.54 -22.56
N SER A 11 7.06 -12.35 -23.30
CA SER A 11 5.73 -12.87 -22.92
C SER A 11 5.82 -13.78 -21.71
N HIS A 12 6.79 -14.69 -21.64
CA HIS A 12 7.05 -15.54 -20.47
C HIS A 12 7.53 -14.75 -19.25
N LEU A 13 8.29 -13.67 -19.48
CA LEU A 13 8.70 -12.72 -18.45
C LEU A 13 7.51 -11.86 -17.98
N MET A 14 6.58 -11.53 -18.88
CA MET A 14 5.34 -10.80 -18.57
C MET A 14 4.23 -11.72 -18.03
N LYS A 15 4.41 -13.04 -18.14
CA LYS A 15 3.64 -14.10 -17.46
C LYS A 15 4.07 -14.29 -16.00
N LEU A 16 4.80 -13.33 -15.43
CA LEU A 16 5.01 -13.25 -13.99
C LEU A 16 3.72 -12.72 -13.35
N MET A 17 2.98 -13.68 -12.78
CA MET A 17 1.78 -13.50 -11.97
C MET A 17 0.52 -13.11 -12.78
N GLU A 18 -0.55 -13.87 -12.58
CA GLU A 18 -1.82 -13.66 -13.26
C GLU A 18 -2.42 -12.27 -12.89
N PRO A 19 -3.06 -11.54 -13.82
CA PRO A 19 -3.48 -10.15 -13.58
C PRO A 19 -4.36 -9.97 -12.34
N ALA A 20 -5.26 -10.91 -12.04
CA ALA A 20 -6.07 -10.83 -10.82
C ALA A 20 -5.20 -10.95 -9.57
N THR A 21 -4.15 -11.78 -9.59
CA THR A 21 -3.18 -11.88 -8.48
C THR A 21 -2.40 -10.57 -8.27
N VAL A 22 -1.95 -9.92 -9.34
CA VAL A 22 -1.28 -8.60 -9.27
C VAL A 22 -2.24 -7.55 -8.70
N LEU A 23 -3.49 -7.54 -9.16
CA LEU A 23 -4.53 -6.64 -8.68
C LEU A 23 -4.81 -6.87 -7.18
N SER A 24 -4.97 -8.13 -6.76
CA SER A 24 -5.22 -8.49 -5.36
C SER A 24 -4.08 -8.02 -4.45
N ILE A 25 -2.82 -8.27 -4.83
CA ILE A 25 -1.66 -7.84 -4.03
C ILE A 25 -1.56 -6.31 -3.99
N THR A 26 -1.86 -5.63 -5.08
CA THR A 26 -1.87 -4.16 -5.13
C THR A 26 -2.90 -3.59 -4.16
N ILE A 27 -4.13 -4.12 -4.18
CA ILE A 27 -5.19 -3.70 -3.25
C ILE A 27 -4.77 -3.99 -1.81
N ALA A 28 -4.23 -5.17 -1.52
CA ALA A 28 -3.75 -5.53 -0.18
C ALA A 28 -2.64 -4.58 0.32
N ALA A 29 -1.67 -4.24 -0.54
CA ALA A 29 -0.60 -3.31 -0.19
C ALA A 29 -1.15 -1.90 0.08
N ILE A 30 -2.10 -1.41 -0.72
CA ILE A 30 -2.77 -0.13 -0.49
C ILE A 30 -3.47 -0.12 0.86
N LEU A 31 -4.19 -1.19 1.21
CA LEU A 31 -4.87 -1.29 2.50
C LEU A 31 -3.87 -1.23 3.66
N VAL A 32 -2.76 -1.97 3.59
CA VAL A 32 -1.71 -1.93 4.62
C VAL A 32 -1.13 -0.53 4.77
N VAL A 33 -0.87 0.18 3.67
CA VAL A 33 -0.37 1.56 3.69
C VAL A 33 -1.38 2.51 4.32
N ILE A 34 -2.66 2.43 3.92
CA ILE A 34 -3.72 3.29 4.48
C ILE A 34 -3.89 3.02 5.97
N THR A 35 -3.90 1.75 6.40
CA THR A 35 -4.01 1.39 7.81
C THR A 35 -2.80 1.89 8.61
N GLY A 36 -1.59 1.67 8.10
CA GLY A 36 -0.36 2.19 8.75
C GLY A 36 -0.34 3.71 8.83
N PHE A 37 -0.79 4.39 7.77
CA PHE A 37 -0.90 5.84 7.73
C PHE A 37 -1.94 6.35 8.75
N ALA A 38 -3.10 5.72 8.83
CA ALA A 38 -4.13 6.07 9.80
C ALA A 38 -3.62 5.95 11.24
N ILE A 39 -2.92 4.86 11.56
CA ILE A 39 -2.28 4.66 12.87
C ILE A 39 -1.24 5.75 13.13
N TYR A 40 -0.37 6.03 12.16
CA TYR A 40 0.65 7.08 12.27
C TYR A 40 0.04 8.47 12.50
N THR A 41 -1.06 8.80 11.82
CA THR A 41 -1.73 10.09 12.01
C THR A 41 -2.50 10.17 13.33
N ALA A 42 -3.10 9.06 13.78
CA ALA A 42 -3.94 9.05 14.97
C ALA A 42 -3.14 8.96 16.28
N PHE A 43 -1.98 8.29 16.27
CA PHE A 43 -1.20 8.02 17.48
C PHE A 43 0.29 8.38 17.36
N GLY A 44 0.74 8.88 16.21
CA GLY A 44 2.14 9.24 15.98
C GLY A 44 2.44 10.71 16.31
N PRO A 45 3.62 11.21 15.92
CA PRO A 45 4.03 12.60 16.12
C PRO A 45 3.03 13.66 15.63
N PRO A 46 2.25 13.45 14.54
CA PRO A 46 1.22 14.41 14.15
C PRO A 46 0.07 14.56 15.17
N ALA A 47 -0.22 13.53 15.95
CA ALA A 47 -1.34 13.54 16.91
C ALA A 47 -1.09 14.49 18.09
N THR A 48 0.17 14.77 18.44
CA THR A 48 0.51 15.68 19.55
C THR A 48 0.23 17.15 19.23
N GLN A 49 -0.14 17.48 18.00
CA GLN A 49 -0.57 18.81 17.60
C GLN A 49 -2.08 19.02 17.74
N LEU A 50 -2.81 17.95 18.07
CA LEU A 50 -4.23 18.02 18.39
C LEU A 50 -4.36 18.30 19.88
N ASP A 51 -5.06 19.40 20.19
CA ASP A 51 -5.41 19.76 21.56
C ASP A 51 -6.32 18.68 22.14
N ASP A 52 -6.01 18.18 23.33
CA ASP A 52 -6.85 17.17 23.98
C ASP A 52 -8.10 17.86 24.55
N PRO A 53 -9.31 17.58 24.03
CA PRO A 53 -10.54 18.24 24.47
C PRO A 53 -10.95 17.93 25.91
N PHE A 54 -10.24 17.02 26.59
CA PHE A 54 -10.47 16.67 27.99
C PHE A 54 -9.44 17.26 28.95
N GLU A 55 -8.36 17.87 28.45
CA GLU A 55 -7.29 18.47 29.29
C GLU A 55 -7.81 19.68 30.08
N ASP A 56 -8.71 20.48 29.49
CA ASP A 56 -9.43 21.61 30.15
C ASP A 56 -10.49 21.16 31.18
N HIS A 57 -10.60 19.86 31.46
CA HIS A 57 -11.59 19.27 32.36
C HIS A 57 -10.96 18.48 33.51
N GLU A 58 -9.62 18.52 33.66
CA GLU A 58 -8.90 17.79 34.71
C GLU A 58 -8.84 18.53 36.07
N ASP A 59 -9.49 19.70 36.20
CA ASP A 59 -9.59 20.50 37.42
C ASP A 59 -11.00 21.11 37.70
#